data_AF-A0A8X6IAQ0-F1
#
_entry.id   AF-A0A8X6IAQ0-F1
#
_cell.length_a   1.000
_cell.length_b   1.000
_cell.length_c   1.000
_cell.angle_alpha   90.00
_cell.angle_beta   90.00
_cell.angle_gamma   90.00
#
_symmetry.space_group_name_H-M   'P 1'
#
loop_
_entity.id
_entity.type
_entity.pdbx_description
1 polymer ?
#
loop_
_entity_poly.entity_id
_entity_poly.type
_entity_poly.pdbx_seq_one_letter_code
_entity_poly.pdbx_strand_id
1 'polypeptide(L)'
;MATSGKQLRLVATAILCFLLAIFVQINAYGAFPTREVISKWAESFQERLLVDLDKFTGIKNLEKTYDDLRRAKLHKVDGLALVHRMSRDITQSLEKKMEALENLVAHAEKEVKTYKYDNSIKLTDVNFVKLKEFEDDDRRLVYSEKFRKGVNYSYSVCTFLSKFLNNLQTF
;
A
#
# COMPACT_ATOMS: atom_id res chain seq x y z
N MET A 1 34.71 71.76 -52.84
CA MET A 1 33.95 70.74 -53.59
C MET A 1 34.68 69.40 -53.53
N ALA A 2 34.48 68.58 -52.50
CA ALA A 2 35.12 67.24 -52.43
C ALA A 2 34.33 66.24 -51.54
N THR A 3 33.03 66.46 -51.36
CA THR A 3 32.18 65.68 -50.42
C THR A 3 31.21 64.73 -51.12
N SER A 4 30.95 64.91 -52.42
CA SER A 4 29.95 64.12 -53.16
C SER A 4 30.39 62.67 -53.42
N GLY A 5 31.66 62.44 -53.78
CA GLY A 5 32.16 61.09 -54.13
C GLY A 5 32.32 60.12 -52.95
N LYS A 6 32.62 60.63 -51.74
CA LYS A 6 32.75 59.78 -50.53
C LYS A 6 31.38 59.37 -49.99
N GLN A 7 30.40 60.26 -50.05
CA GLN A 7 29.01 59.97 -49.68
C GLN A 7 28.39 58.94 -50.63
N LEU A 8 28.62 59.07 -51.94
CA LEU A 8 28.15 58.10 -52.92
C LEU A 8 28.74 56.69 -52.71
N ARG A 9 30.03 56.60 -52.35
CA ARG A 9 30.68 55.32 -52.03
C ARG A 9 30.15 54.69 -50.73
N LEU A 10 29.92 55.49 -49.70
CA LEU A 10 29.32 55.04 -48.43
C LEU A 10 27.91 54.49 -48.63
N VAL A 11 27.09 55.19 -49.43
CA VAL A 11 25.74 54.75 -49.78
C VAL A 11 25.78 53.46 -50.60
N ALA A 12 26.68 53.37 -51.59
CA ALA A 12 26.84 52.15 -52.38
C ALA A 12 27.29 50.94 -51.53
N THR A 13 28.22 51.13 -50.58
CA THR A 13 28.63 50.07 -49.66
C THR A 13 27.54 49.70 -48.67
N ALA A 14 26.76 50.66 -48.19
CA ALA A 14 25.63 50.39 -47.30
C ALA A 14 24.54 49.58 -48.01
N ILE A 15 24.23 49.91 -49.26
CA ILE A 15 23.28 49.17 -50.10
C ILE A 15 23.80 47.75 -50.37
N LEU A 16 25.08 47.59 -50.68
CA LEU A 16 25.70 46.26 -50.87
C LEU A 16 25.61 45.41 -49.60
N CYS A 17 25.91 45.98 -48.43
CA CYS A 17 25.79 45.29 -47.15
C CYS A 17 24.34 44.93 -46.83
N PHE A 18 23.38 45.80 -47.19
CA PHE A 18 21.95 45.54 -47.01
C PHE A 18 21.48 44.39 -47.92
N LEU A 19 21.94 44.36 -49.17
CA LEU A 19 21.65 43.27 -50.11
C LEU A 19 22.27 41.95 -49.67
N LEU A 20 23.50 41.96 -49.15
CA LEU A 20 24.14 40.78 -48.59
C LEU A 20 23.42 40.27 -47.34
N ALA A 21 22.96 41.16 -46.47
CA ALA A 21 22.16 40.79 -45.30
C ALA A 21 20.82 40.14 -45.71
N ILE A 22 20.14 40.69 -46.72
CA ILE A 22 18.91 40.10 -47.27
C ILE A 22 19.19 38.73 -47.89
N PHE A 23 20.29 38.56 -48.63
CA PHE A 23 20.66 37.27 -49.24
C PHE A 23 20.93 36.17 -48.21
N VAL A 24 21.61 36.51 -47.10
CA VAL A 24 21.83 35.59 -45.98
C VAL A 24 20.50 35.21 -45.31
N GLN A 25 19.58 36.16 -45.14
CA GLN A 25 18.27 35.88 -44.58
C GLN A 25 17.44 34.95 -45.46
N ILE A 26 17.42 35.14 -46.79
CA ILE A 26 16.68 34.28 -47.73
C ILE A 26 17.17 32.82 -47.65
N ASN A 27 18.49 32.60 -47.55
CA ASN A 27 19.05 31.25 -47.39
C ASN A 27 18.72 30.63 -46.01
N ALA A 28 18.49 31.44 -44.98
CA ALA A 28 18.07 30.96 -43.66
C ALA A 28 16.57 30.60 -43.61
N TYR A 29 15.70 31.27 -44.37
CA TYR A 29 14.27 30.92 -44.46
C TYR A 29 14.00 29.61 -45.22
N GLY A 30 14.94 29.16 -46.07
CA GLY A 30 14.91 27.84 -46.70
C GLY A 30 15.39 26.69 -45.81
N ALA A 31 15.88 26.99 -44.60
CA ALA A 31 16.48 26.00 -43.69
C ALA A 31 15.47 25.37 -42.73
N PHE A 32 14.19 25.78 -42.75
CA PHE A 32 13.17 25.12 -41.96
C PHE A 32 12.71 23.84 -42.66
N PRO A 33 12.82 22.66 -42.02
CA PRO A 33 12.46 21.39 -42.65
C PRO A 33 10.98 21.39 -43.04
N THR A 34 10.68 20.81 -44.20
CA THR A 34 9.29 20.64 -44.65
C THR A 34 8.52 19.74 -43.69
N ARG A 35 7.19 19.89 -43.65
CA ARG A 35 6.31 19.09 -42.76
C ARG A 35 6.57 17.58 -42.90
N GLU A 36 6.82 17.11 -44.11
CA GLU A 36 7.11 15.70 -44.37
C GLU A 36 8.41 15.23 -43.70
N VAL A 37 9.45 16.08 -43.71
CA VAL A 37 10.73 15.79 -43.04
C VAL A 37 10.54 15.74 -41.51
N ILE A 38 9.74 16.66 -40.97
CA ILE A 38 9.41 16.68 -39.54
C ILE A 38 8.59 15.44 -39.15
N SER A 39 7.60 15.04 -39.96
CA SER A 39 6.79 13.83 -39.72
C SER A 39 7.65 12.57 -39.71
N LYS A 40 8.50 12.40 -40.73
CA LYS A 40 9.41 11.24 -40.82
C LYS A 40 10.41 11.21 -39.66
N TRP A 41 10.91 12.38 -39.24
CA TRP A 41 11.78 12.48 -38.08
C TRP A 41 11.06 12.09 -36.79
N ALA A 42 9.82 12.57 -36.58
CA ALA A 42 9.01 12.27 -35.41
C ALA A 42 8.63 10.78 -35.34
N GLU A 43 8.25 10.17 -36.46
CA GLU A 43 7.96 8.74 -36.57
C GLU A 43 9.21 7.90 -36.23
N SER A 44 10.36 8.22 -36.82
CA SER A 44 11.63 7.53 -36.52
C SER A 44 12.11 7.74 -35.08
N PHE A 45 11.84 8.91 -34.51
CA PHE A 45 12.16 9.20 -33.11
C PHE A 45 11.26 8.40 -32.15
N GLN A 46 9.96 8.34 -32.42
CA GLN A 46 9.00 7.54 -31.66
C GLN A 46 9.35 6.06 -31.71
N GLU A 47 9.69 5.53 -32.88
CA GLU A 47 10.08 4.13 -33.04
C GLU A 47 11.33 3.80 -32.21
N ARG A 48 12.36 4.65 -32.28
CA ARG A 48 13.57 4.50 -31.47
C ARG A 48 13.29 4.59 -29.97
N LEU A 49 12.48 5.55 -29.54
CA LEU A 49 12.06 5.67 -28.15
C LEU A 49 11.34 4.42 -27.66
N LEU A 50 10.45 3.83 -28.46
CA LEU A 50 9.74 2.61 -28.09
C LEU A 50 10.70 1.41 -28.00
N VAL A 51 11.70 1.31 -28.88
CA VAL A 51 12.73 0.26 -28.83
C VAL A 51 13.62 0.42 -27.59
N ASP A 52 14.08 1.64 -27.30
CA ASP A 52 14.91 1.91 -26.13
C ASP A 52 14.11 1.72 -24.83
N LEU A 53 12.88 2.21 -24.77
CA LEU A 53 11.99 2.04 -23.64
C LEU A 53 11.73 0.56 -23.38
N ASP A 54 11.43 -0.23 -24.41
CA ASP A 54 11.23 -1.67 -24.29
C ASP A 54 12.51 -2.40 -23.87
N LYS A 55 13.68 -1.96 -24.34
CA LYS A 55 14.98 -2.51 -23.90
C LYS A 55 15.25 -2.28 -22.41
N PHE A 56 14.87 -1.12 -21.87
CA PHE A 56 15.04 -0.81 -20.44
C PHE A 56 13.94 -1.39 -19.55
N THR A 57 12.69 -1.32 -20.01
CA THR A 57 11.52 -1.72 -19.20
C THR A 57 11.15 -3.18 -19.38
N GLY A 58 11.52 -3.80 -20.50
CA GLY A 58 11.16 -5.17 -20.84
C GLY A 58 9.65 -5.39 -20.99
N ILE A 59 8.86 -4.35 -21.26
CA ILE A 59 7.39 -4.43 -21.30
C ILE A 59 6.91 -5.48 -22.29
N LYS A 60 7.52 -5.61 -23.48
CA LYS A 60 7.13 -6.65 -24.44
C LYS A 60 7.45 -8.06 -23.96
N ASN A 61 8.54 -8.23 -23.20
CA ASN A 61 8.85 -9.52 -22.58
C ASN A 61 7.84 -9.86 -21.48
N LEU A 62 7.42 -8.88 -20.68
CA LEU A 62 6.38 -9.05 -19.67
C LEU A 62 5.02 -9.36 -20.30
N GLU A 63 4.63 -8.64 -21.35
CA GLU A 63 3.41 -8.87 -22.12
C GLU A 63 3.40 -10.27 -22.71
N LYS A 64 4.49 -10.67 -23.38
CA LYS A 64 4.64 -12.02 -23.95
C LYS A 64 4.56 -13.10 -22.87
N THR A 65 5.26 -12.91 -21.74
CA THR A 65 5.24 -13.85 -20.62
C THR A 65 3.82 -13.95 -20.03
N TYR A 66 3.12 -12.83 -19.90
CA TYR A 66 1.75 -12.79 -19.39
C TYR A 66 0.75 -13.41 -20.37
N ASP A 67 0.91 -13.20 -21.68
CA ASP A 67 0.06 -13.82 -22.71
C ASP A 67 0.27 -15.33 -22.79
N ASP A 68 1.50 -15.81 -22.62
CA ASP A 68 1.80 -17.24 -22.51
C ASP A 68 1.18 -17.85 -21.23
N LEU A 69 1.22 -17.12 -20.11
CA LEU A 69 0.57 -17.50 -18.84
C LEU A 69 -0.97 -17.43 -18.91
N ARG A 70 -1.52 -16.46 -19.63
CA ARG A 70 -2.97 -16.24 -19.82
C ARG A 70 -3.61 -17.41 -20.55
N ARG A 71 -2.88 -18.05 -21.47
CA ARG A 71 -3.29 -19.29 -22.13
C ARG A 71 -3.31 -20.49 -21.20
N ALA A 72 -2.55 -20.46 -20.10
CA ALA A 72 -2.41 -21.61 -19.22
C ALA A 72 -3.57 -21.74 -18.23
N LYS A 73 -3.97 -20.70 -17.49
CA LYS A 73 -4.93 -20.83 -16.36
C LYS A 73 -5.68 -19.54 -15.97
N LEU A 74 -6.34 -18.85 -16.90
CA LEU A 74 -7.23 -17.76 -16.49
C LEU A 74 -8.57 -18.34 -15.98
N HIS A 75 -8.79 -18.29 -14.66
CA HIS A 75 -10.09 -18.60 -14.08
C HIS A 75 -10.89 -17.32 -13.93
N LYS A 76 -12.03 -17.23 -14.63
CA LYS A 76 -12.98 -16.14 -14.43
C LYS A 76 -13.50 -16.24 -13.00
N VAL A 77 -13.21 -15.23 -12.17
CA VAL A 77 -13.74 -15.15 -10.81
C VAL A 77 -15.23 -14.83 -10.91
N ASP A 78 -16.06 -15.76 -10.45
CA ASP A 78 -17.48 -15.50 -10.23
C ASP A 78 -17.64 -14.71 -8.92
N GLY A 79 -17.92 -13.41 -9.06
CA GLY A 79 -18.09 -12.51 -7.93
C GLY A 79 -19.25 -12.91 -7.01
N LEU A 80 -20.33 -13.48 -7.55
CA LEU A 80 -21.47 -13.90 -6.76
C LEU A 80 -21.12 -15.15 -5.93
N ALA A 81 -20.46 -16.12 -6.56
CA ALA A 81 -19.97 -17.31 -5.85
C ALA A 81 -18.96 -16.96 -4.76
N LEU A 82 -18.09 -15.97 -5.00
CA LEU A 82 -17.13 -15.48 -4.01
C LEU A 82 -17.82 -14.86 -2.79
N VAL A 83 -18.81 -13.99 -3.01
CA VAL A 83 -19.58 -13.38 -1.93
C VAL A 83 -20.36 -14.43 -1.15
N HIS A 84 -20.98 -15.41 -1.82
CA HIS A 84 -21.64 -16.51 -1.15
C HIS A 84 -20.69 -17.38 -0.32
N ARG A 85 -19.47 -17.66 -0.81
CA ARG A 85 -18.45 -18.38 -0.02
C ARG A 85 -18.06 -17.56 1.20
N MET A 86 -17.74 -16.28 1.02
CA MET A 86 -17.37 -15.39 2.12
C MET A 86 -18.46 -15.31 3.19
N SER A 87 -19.72 -15.14 2.78
CA SER A 87 -20.86 -15.11 3.69
C SER A 87 -20.97 -16.43 4.47
N ARG A 88 -20.85 -17.58 3.80
CA ARG A 88 -20.88 -18.90 4.45
C ARG A 88 -19.76 -19.05 5.48
N ASP A 89 -18.53 -18.69 5.13
CA ASP A 89 -17.37 -18.85 6.00
C ASP A 89 -17.48 -17.95 7.26
N ILE A 90 -18.00 -16.72 7.09
CA ILE A 90 -18.28 -15.82 8.20
C ILE A 90 -19.38 -16.38 9.10
N THR A 91 -20.50 -16.83 8.52
CA THR A 91 -21.61 -17.43 9.28
C THR A 91 -21.11 -18.62 10.10
N GLN A 92 -20.38 -19.55 9.48
CA GLN A 92 -19.84 -20.71 10.19
C GLN A 92 -18.87 -20.30 11.31
N SER A 93 -18.06 -19.26 11.10
CA SER A 93 -17.18 -18.76 12.17
C SER A 93 -17.96 -18.10 13.30
N LEU A 94 -19.07 -17.44 13.02
CA LEU A 94 -19.91 -16.78 14.03
C LEU A 94 -20.71 -17.81 14.83
N GLU A 95 -21.27 -18.82 14.18
CA GLU A 95 -21.96 -19.94 14.82
C GLU A 95 -21.05 -20.63 15.84
N LYS A 96 -19.80 -20.97 15.47
CA LYS A 96 -18.82 -21.56 16.40
C LYS A 96 -18.49 -20.66 17.59
N LYS A 97 -18.46 -19.34 17.39
CA LYS A 97 -18.21 -18.38 18.48
C LYS A 97 -19.42 -18.28 19.40
N MET A 98 -20.63 -18.33 18.84
CA MET A 98 -21.88 -18.32 19.59
C MET A 98 -22.02 -19.60 20.42
N GLU A 99 -21.77 -20.76 19.84
CA GLU A 99 -21.77 -22.05 20.54
C GLU A 99 -20.76 -22.06 21.70
N ALA A 100 -19.53 -21.58 21.46
CA ALA A 100 -18.53 -21.45 22.53
C ALA A 100 -18.98 -20.53 23.67
N LEU A 101 -19.71 -19.45 23.35
CA LEU A 101 -20.25 -18.52 24.33
C LEU A 101 -21.41 -19.15 25.11
N GLU A 102 -22.34 -19.82 24.44
CA GLU A 102 -23.45 -20.54 25.08
C GLU A 102 -22.94 -21.60 26.06
N ASN A 103 -21.92 -22.37 25.66
CA ASN A 103 -21.26 -23.33 26.53
C ASN A 103 -20.64 -22.63 27.75
N LEU A 104 -19.91 -21.53 27.55
CA LEU A 104 -19.30 -20.78 28.64
C LEU A 104 -20.34 -20.24 29.63
N VAL A 105 -21.45 -19.70 29.14
CA VAL A 105 -22.54 -19.18 29.97
C VAL A 105 -23.23 -20.31 30.74
N ALA A 106 -23.56 -21.42 30.07
CA ALA A 106 -24.20 -22.57 30.72
C ALA A 106 -23.32 -23.15 31.85
N HIS A 107 -22.00 -23.25 31.61
CA HIS A 107 -21.05 -23.66 32.65
C HIS A 107 -20.98 -22.64 33.79
N ALA A 108 -20.87 -21.34 33.48
CA ALA A 108 -20.83 -20.30 34.50
C ALA A 108 -22.10 -20.29 35.36
N GLU A 109 -23.29 -20.39 34.78
CA GLU A 109 -24.55 -20.46 35.53
C GLU A 109 -24.65 -21.71 36.41
N LYS A 110 -24.17 -22.86 35.92
CA LYS A 110 -24.19 -24.11 36.67
C LYS A 110 -23.28 -24.04 37.90
N GLU A 111 -22.07 -23.51 37.74
CA GLU A 111 -21.12 -23.32 38.83
C GLU A 111 -21.67 -22.33 39.87
N VAL A 112 -22.24 -21.21 39.43
CA VAL A 112 -22.86 -20.22 40.32
C VAL A 112 -24.05 -20.80 41.10
N LYS A 113 -24.90 -21.62 40.47
CA LYS A 113 -26.03 -22.28 41.14
C LYS A 113 -25.59 -23.27 42.21
N THR A 114 -24.44 -23.91 42.02
CA THR A 114 -23.89 -24.92 42.95
C THR A 114 -23.06 -24.28 44.05
N TYR A 115 -22.54 -23.07 43.81
CA TYR A 115 -21.71 -22.32 44.75
C TYR A 115 -22.47 -21.99 46.04
N LYS A 116 -21.87 -22.34 47.18
CA LYS A 116 -22.35 -21.94 48.51
C LYS A 116 -21.44 -20.85 49.04
N TYR A 117 -22.04 -19.75 49.43
CA TYR A 117 -21.33 -18.63 50.02
C TYR A 117 -20.74 -19.03 51.37
N ASP A 118 -19.43 -18.80 51.53
CA ASP A 118 -18.69 -19.05 52.76
C ASP A 118 -17.95 -17.76 53.17
N ASN A 119 -18.29 -17.25 54.36
CA ASN A 119 -17.71 -16.06 54.95
C ASN A 119 -16.29 -16.25 55.48
N SER A 120 -15.82 -17.50 55.60
CA SER A 120 -14.52 -17.82 56.18
C SER A 120 -13.37 -17.82 55.16
N ILE A 121 -13.69 -17.81 53.86
CA ILE A 121 -12.71 -17.80 52.77
C ILE A 121 -11.95 -16.47 52.80
N LYS A 122 -10.63 -16.55 53.00
CA LYS A 122 -9.73 -15.39 52.86
C LYS A 122 -9.17 -15.33 51.45
N LEU A 123 -8.78 -14.14 51.02
CA LEU A 123 -8.19 -13.94 49.70
C LEU A 123 -6.91 -14.76 49.48
N THR A 124 -6.15 -15.04 50.55
CA THR A 124 -4.95 -15.89 50.53
C THR A 124 -5.24 -17.34 50.20
N ASP A 125 -6.47 -17.79 50.43
CA ASP A 125 -6.86 -19.19 50.28
C ASP A 125 -7.34 -19.49 48.85
N VAL A 126 -7.51 -18.45 48.02
CA VAL A 126 -7.95 -18.54 46.63
C VAL A 126 -6.75 -18.38 45.70
N ASN A 127 -6.50 -19.41 44.89
CA ASN A 127 -5.45 -19.35 43.87
C ASN A 127 -5.99 -18.67 42.60
N PHE A 128 -5.54 -17.44 42.33
CA PHE A 128 -5.83 -16.71 41.11
C PHE A 128 -4.61 -15.89 40.69
N VAL A 129 -4.49 -15.62 39.39
CA VAL A 129 -3.37 -14.83 38.85
C VAL A 129 -3.88 -13.44 38.46
N LYS A 130 -3.22 -12.39 38.95
CA LYS A 130 -3.61 -11.01 38.63
C LYS A 130 -2.90 -10.51 37.39
N LEU A 131 -3.64 -9.80 36.53
CA LEU A 131 -3.05 -9.26 35.29
C LEU A 131 -1.91 -8.28 35.54
N LYS A 132 -2.02 -7.48 36.60
CA LYS A 132 -1.02 -6.45 36.94
C LYS A 132 0.28 -7.02 37.52
N GLU A 133 0.34 -8.32 37.82
CA GLU A 133 1.54 -8.97 38.35
C GLU A 133 2.45 -9.51 37.23
N PHE A 134 2.03 -9.42 35.97
CA PHE A 134 2.86 -9.81 34.83
C PHE A 134 3.74 -8.65 34.38
N GLU A 135 5.00 -8.97 34.15
CA GLU A 135 5.96 -8.13 33.42
C GLU A 135 6.00 -8.52 31.94
N ASP A 136 6.51 -7.64 31.08
CA ASP A 136 6.54 -7.86 29.63
C ASP A 136 7.39 -9.09 29.21
N ASP A 137 8.39 -9.48 30.02
CA ASP A 137 9.28 -10.65 29.79
C ASP A 137 9.04 -11.79 30.80
N ASP A 138 7.80 -11.93 31.29
CA ASP A 138 7.46 -12.98 32.25
C ASP A 138 7.57 -14.38 31.60
N ARG A 139 8.35 -15.26 32.22
CA ARG A 139 8.61 -16.65 31.75
C ARG A 139 7.34 -17.51 31.62
N ARG A 140 6.25 -17.11 32.27
CA ARG A 140 4.94 -17.80 32.20
C ARG A 140 4.19 -17.49 30.89
N LEU A 141 4.67 -16.54 30.10
CA LEU A 141 4.06 -16.10 28.86
C LEU A 141 4.82 -16.66 27.66
N VAL A 142 4.06 -17.18 26.68
CA VAL A 142 4.59 -17.65 25.41
C VAL A 142 4.12 -16.68 24.33
N TYR A 143 5.04 -16.20 23.49
CA TYR A 143 4.68 -15.29 22.40
C TYR A 143 3.73 -15.96 21.43
N SER A 144 2.60 -15.31 21.16
CA SER A 144 1.62 -15.77 20.18
C SER A 144 1.51 -14.78 19.03
N GLU A 145 1.80 -15.24 17.82
CA GLU A 145 1.67 -14.44 16.60
C GLU A 145 0.24 -13.90 16.40
N LYS A 146 -0.76 -14.72 16.75
CA LYS A 146 -2.18 -14.36 16.67
C LYS A 146 -2.52 -13.13 17.52
N PHE A 147 -1.92 -13.01 18.70
CA PHE A 147 -2.18 -11.92 19.65
C PHE A 147 -1.10 -10.83 19.64
N ARG A 148 0.03 -11.08 18.97
CA ARG A 148 1.23 -10.22 18.94
C ARG A 148 1.75 -9.84 20.33
N LYS A 149 1.63 -10.76 21.28
CA LYS A 149 2.04 -10.59 22.68
C LYS A 149 2.26 -11.93 23.36
N GLY A 150 2.93 -11.92 24.51
CA GLY A 150 3.02 -13.06 25.41
C GLY A 150 1.65 -13.43 25.96
N VAL A 151 1.27 -14.70 25.85
CA VAL A 151 0.00 -15.24 26.37
C VAL A 151 0.24 -16.53 27.13
N ASN A 152 -0.67 -16.83 28.06
CA ASN A 152 -0.73 -18.11 28.75
C ASN A 152 -2.00 -18.86 28.32
N TYR A 153 -1.88 -20.14 27.98
CA TYR A 153 -3.00 -21.00 27.56
C TYR A 153 -3.47 -21.97 28.65
N SER A 154 -2.77 -22.04 29.78
CA SER A 154 -3.05 -22.98 30.88
C SER A 154 -4.07 -22.42 31.87
N TYR A 155 -4.13 -21.10 32.05
CA TYR A 155 -5.06 -20.47 32.99
C TYR A 155 -5.49 -19.09 32.51
N SER A 156 -6.64 -18.65 33.03
CA SER A 156 -7.18 -17.31 32.81
C SER A 156 -6.66 -16.34 33.87
N VAL A 157 -6.60 -15.07 33.51
CA VAL A 157 -6.10 -14.01 34.39
C VAL A 157 -7.27 -13.18 34.91
N CYS A 158 -7.22 -12.77 36.17
CA CYS A 158 -8.22 -11.91 36.78
C CYS A 158 -7.78 -10.44 36.78
N THR A 159 -8.69 -9.56 36.36
CA THR A 159 -8.52 -8.10 36.43
C THR A 159 -9.41 -7.51 37.50
N PHE A 160 -8.81 -6.84 38.48
CA PHE A 160 -9.55 -6.09 39.49
C PHE A 160 -9.43 -4.59 39.22
N LEU A 161 -10.56 -3.89 39.29
CA LEU A 161 -10.58 -2.43 39.30
C LEU A 161 -9.88 -1.93 40.58
N SER A 162 -9.04 -0.90 40.47
CA SER A 162 -8.28 -0.37 41.61
C SER A 162 -9.17 0.03 42.78
N LYS A 163 -10.37 0.53 42.49
CA LYS A 163 -11.38 0.91 43.49
C LYS A 163 -11.90 -0.28 44.31
N PHE A 164 -11.90 -1.49 43.75
CA PHE A 164 -12.29 -2.72 44.46
C PHE A 164 -11.15 -3.29 45.31
N LEU A 165 -9.89 -3.15 44.88
CA LEU A 165 -8.73 -3.64 45.63
C LEU A 165 -8.55 -2.91 46.97
N ASN A 166 -8.76 -1.59 47.01
CA ASN A 166 -8.64 -0.83 48.26
C ASN A 166 -9.68 -1.23 49.31
N ASN A 167 -10.85 -1.73 48.88
CA ASN A 167 -11.89 -2.24 49.77
C ASN A 167 -11.67 -3.72 50.17
N LEU A 168 -10.84 -4.47 49.44
CA LEU A 168 -10.51 -5.87 49.76
C LEU A 168 -9.27 -6.00 50.66
N GLN A 169 -8.43 -4.97 50.75
CA GLN A 169 -7.30 -4.93 51.70
C GLN A 169 -7.70 -4.47 53.11
N THR A 170 -8.95 -4.02 53.30
CA THR A 170 -9.49 -3.51 54.57
C THR A 170 -10.36 -4.53 55.33
N PHE A 171 -10.51 -5.76 54.81
CA PHE A 171 -11.13 -6.90 55.48
C PHE A 171 -10.10 -8.02 55.65
#